data_AF-A0A1G0JZZ9-F1
#
_entry.id   AF-A0A1G0JZZ9-F1
#
_cell.length_a   1.000
_cell.length_b   1.000
_cell.length_c   1.000
_cell.angle_alpha   90.00
_cell.angle_beta   90.00
_cell.angle_gamma   90.00
#
_symmetry.space_group_name_H-M   'P 1'
#
loop_
_entity.id
_entity.type
_entity.pdbx_description
1 polymer ?
#
loop_
_entity_poly.entity_id
_entity_poly.type
_entity_poly.pdbx_seq_one_letter_code
_entity_poly.pdbx_strand_id
1 'polypeptide(L)'
;MVQFSHNRYYSTRQLMNDSDMFDDDMGDDGDNHMGGGSGNDALEGYGGDDDMSGKGGDDDMSGGSGRDHMTGGSGNDFMYGDDGKDDMRGGFDDDDLFGGDGDDHMRGNDGNDHADGGYGEDKLWGDDGDDDLSGGGDDDDLTGGRGNDMLSGDDGNDDMRGGFDDDDLFGGDGDDHMRGNDGNDHADGGYGEDKLWGDDGDDDLSGGGDDDDMTGGRGNDMLSGDDGHDVLRGGKDDDSLTGGYGDDRLHGDHGNDSLHGGYGEDRLFGLIGEDTLYGGDDNDRLDGGKDNDSMFGD
;
A
#
# COMPACT_ATOMS: atom_id res chain seq x y z
N MET A 1 69.10 36.18 26.01
CA MET A 1 69.22 35.49 24.71
C MET A 1 67.83 35.22 24.22
N VAL A 2 67.52 35.75 23.04
CA VAL A 2 66.25 35.59 22.32
C VAL A 2 66.46 34.44 21.32
N GLN A 3 65.56 33.47 21.27
CA GLN A 3 64.74 33.17 20.08
C GLN A 3 63.93 31.88 20.24
N PHE A 4 62.62 32.03 20.04
CA PHE A 4 61.67 31.00 19.65
C PHE A 4 61.95 30.53 18.23
N SER A 5 61.66 29.25 17.95
CA SER A 5 60.93 28.86 16.74
C SER A 5 60.38 27.44 16.89
N HIS A 6 59.07 27.35 17.13
CA HIS A 6 58.27 26.20 16.70
C HIS A 6 58.25 26.22 15.17
N ASN A 7 58.57 25.10 14.52
CA ASN A 7 58.36 24.97 13.08
C ASN A 7 57.40 23.82 12.82
N ARG A 8 56.22 24.19 12.30
CA ARG A 8 55.27 23.27 11.66
C ARG A 8 55.86 22.85 10.32
N TYR A 9 55.75 21.56 10.01
CA TYR A 9 55.56 21.14 8.63
C TYR A 9 54.33 20.24 8.59
N TYR A 10 53.31 20.70 7.87
CA TYR A 10 52.18 19.94 7.39
C TYR A 10 52.64 18.93 6.33
N SER A 11 51.74 17.98 6.06
CA SER A 11 51.62 17.18 4.85
C SER A 11 52.43 15.88 4.83
N THR A 12 51.73 14.79 5.13
CA THR A 12 51.22 13.90 4.07
C THR A 12 49.95 13.23 4.56
N ARG A 13 48.80 13.63 3.99
CA ARG A 13 47.68 12.71 3.77
C ARG A 13 48.24 11.51 2.98
N GLN A 14 48.52 10.40 3.65
CA GLN A 14 48.23 9.09 3.07
C GLN A 14 46.70 9.00 3.23
N LEU A 15 45.86 9.18 2.21
CA LEU A 15 45.67 8.21 1.12
C LEU A 15 45.84 6.79 1.65
N MET A 16 45.10 6.47 2.71
CA MET A 16 44.61 5.11 2.88
C MET A 16 43.47 4.96 1.87
N ASN A 17 43.52 3.88 1.10
CA ASN A 17 42.36 3.39 0.37
C ASN A 17 41.36 2.91 1.44
N ASP A 18 40.45 3.78 1.85
CA ASP A 18 39.21 3.39 2.55
C ASP A 18 38.14 3.34 1.47
N SER A 19 38.15 2.30 0.65
CA SER A 19 37.22 2.21 -0.49
C SER A 19 36.49 0.88 -0.60
N ASP A 20 36.55 -0.02 0.38
CA ASP A 20 35.99 -1.38 0.19
C ASP A 20 35.70 -2.19 1.47
N MET A 21 35.58 -1.61 2.67
CA MET A 21 35.26 -2.43 3.87
C MET A 21 34.52 -1.61 4.93
N PHE A 22 33.20 -1.79 5.05
CA PHE A 22 32.37 -1.44 6.21
C PHE A 22 32.76 -0.12 6.89
N ASP A 23 32.13 0.99 6.50
CA ASP A 23 32.18 2.24 7.26
C ASP A 23 31.03 2.26 8.28
N ASP A 24 31.39 2.34 9.56
CA ASP A 24 30.44 2.61 10.63
C ASP A 24 30.51 4.13 10.90
N ASP A 25 29.53 4.90 10.40
CA ASP A 25 29.44 6.35 10.66
C ASP A 25 28.39 6.60 11.75
N MET A 26 28.80 7.27 12.82
CA MET A 26 27.95 7.54 13.98
C MET A 26 27.83 9.04 14.20
N GLY A 27 26.58 9.49 14.22
CA GLY A 27 26.14 10.85 14.49
C GLY A 27 26.20 11.27 15.96
N ASP A 28 25.58 12.41 16.24
CA ASP A 28 25.32 12.95 17.57
C ASP A 28 23.94 13.61 17.64
N ASP A 29 23.57 14.25 18.76
CA ASP A 29 22.22 14.85 18.95
C ASP A 29 21.95 16.10 18.06
N GLY A 30 22.59 16.28 16.91
CA GLY A 30 22.25 17.37 15.99
C GLY A 30 22.51 17.02 14.54
N ASP A 31 21.99 17.85 13.64
CA ASP A 31 21.95 17.61 12.19
C ASP A 31 23.30 17.15 11.60
N ASN A 32 23.33 15.91 11.11
CA ASN A 32 24.49 15.22 10.57
C ASN A 32 24.35 14.98 9.06
N HIS A 33 25.49 14.71 8.42
CA HIS A 33 25.53 14.28 7.04
C HIS A 33 26.51 13.10 6.92
N MET A 34 25.95 11.92 6.65
CA MET A 34 26.64 10.64 6.74
C MET A 34 26.62 9.93 5.39
N GLY A 35 27.58 9.04 5.15
CA GLY A 35 27.41 8.14 4.01
C GLY A 35 28.45 7.04 3.87
N GLY A 36 27.94 5.84 3.60
CA GLY A 36 28.67 4.57 3.63
C GLY A 36 29.73 4.45 2.55
N GLY A 37 29.35 4.45 1.27
CA GLY A 37 30.33 4.32 0.20
C GLY A 37 29.93 3.34 -0.90
N SER A 38 30.48 2.13 -0.87
CA SER A 38 30.20 1.10 -1.87
C SER A 38 30.30 -0.32 -1.30
N GLY A 39 30.37 -0.42 0.02
CA GLY A 39 30.33 -1.68 0.74
C GLY A 39 29.12 -1.66 1.65
N ASN A 40 28.92 -2.73 2.39
CA ASN A 40 27.86 -2.80 3.39
C ASN A 40 28.28 -1.92 4.58
N ASP A 41 27.56 -0.85 4.84
CA ASP A 41 27.92 0.20 5.78
C ASP A 41 26.83 0.34 6.85
N ALA A 42 27.19 0.88 8.02
CA ALA A 42 26.25 1.12 9.12
C ALA A 42 26.22 2.61 9.48
N LEU A 43 25.05 3.25 9.37
CA LEU A 43 24.88 4.69 9.62
C LEU A 43 23.88 4.92 10.76
N GLU A 44 24.31 5.56 11.85
CA GLU A 44 23.46 5.85 13.01
C GLU A 44 23.38 7.37 13.26
N GLY A 45 22.22 8.00 13.07
CA GLY A 45 22.00 9.45 13.27
C GLY A 45 21.82 9.89 14.72
N TYR A 46 21.12 9.07 15.52
CA TYR A 46 20.68 9.35 16.89
C TYR A 46 19.65 10.47 17.00
N GLY A 47 20.01 11.72 16.70
CA GLY A 47 18.96 12.72 16.62
C GLY A 47 19.38 14.08 16.12
N GLY A 48 18.41 14.92 15.81
CA GLY A 48 18.62 16.03 14.90
C GLY A 48 18.03 15.69 13.54
N ASP A 49 18.12 16.60 12.59
CA ASP A 49 17.62 16.34 11.23
C ASP A 49 18.81 15.86 10.36
N ASP A 50 18.92 14.57 10.11
CA ASP A 50 20.08 13.93 9.49
C ASP A 50 19.89 13.64 7.99
N ASP A 51 20.99 13.67 7.23
CA ASP A 51 21.03 13.31 5.80
C ASP A 51 22.01 12.15 5.60
N MET A 52 21.48 10.96 5.33
CA MET A 52 22.21 9.69 5.26
C MET A 52 22.17 9.08 3.85
N SER A 53 23.31 8.56 3.40
CA SER A 53 23.41 7.89 2.09
C SER A 53 24.37 6.70 2.09
N GLY A 54 23.81 5.49 2.06
CA GLY A 54 24.53 4.22 1.94
C GLY A 54 25.33 4.11 0.63
N LYS A 55 24.64 4.45 -0.47
CA LYS A 55 25.03 4.39 -1.89
C LYS A 55 25.07 2.99 -2.47
N GLY A 56 25.76 2.05 -1.84
CA GLY A 56 25.62 0.69 -2.30
C GLY A 56 26.49 -0.30 -1.59
N GLY A 57 26.15 -1.57 -1.73
CA GLY A 57 26.31 -2.53 -0.64
C GLY A 57 24.96 -2.70 0.04
N ASP A 58 24.88 -3.66 0.96
CA ASP A 58 23.68 -3.85 1.78
C ASP A 58 23.90 -3.04 3.07
N ASP A 59 23.28 -1.88 3.19
CA ASP A 59 23.52 -0.89 4.24
C ASP A 59 22.49 -1.00 5.38
N ASP A 60 22.89 -0.66 6.62
CA ASP A 60 22.02 -0.60 7.81
C ASP A 60 21.97 0.84 8.32
N MET A 61 20.82 1.49 8.26
CA MET A 61 20.66 2.92 8.56
C MET A 61 19.57 3.16 9.61
N SER A 62 19.84 4.01 10.60
CA SER A 62 18.86 4.46 11.61
C SER A 62 18.96 5.97 11.80
N GLY A 63 17.86 6.69 11.56
CA GLY A 63 17.75 8.14 11.72
C GLY A 63 17.74 8.55 13.19
N GLY A 64 16.85 7.93 13.97
CA GLY A 64 16.71 8.20 15.38
C GLY A 64 15.63 9.25 15.60
N SER A 65 15.91 10.31 16.37
CA SER A 65 14.90 11.34 16.62
C SER A 65 15.10 12.55 15.73
N GLY A 66 14.10 12.97 14.97
CA GLY A 66 14.18 14.23 14.22
C GLY A 66 13.40 14.21 12.94
N ARG A 67 13.96 14.78 11.89
CA ARG A 67 13.43 14.62 10.54
C ARG A 67 14.60 14.23 9.65
N ASP A 68 14.64 12.96 9.33
CA ASP A 68 15.78 12.37 8.66
C ASP A 68 15.48 12.15 7.18
N HIS A 69 16.53 12.23 6.36
CA HIS A 69 16.48 11.91 4.95
C HIS A 69 17.48 10.80 4.68
N MET A 70 16.97 9.64 4.27
CA MET A 70 17.75 8.42 4.09
C MET A 70 17.68 7.95 2.64
N THR A 71 18.79 7.46 2.12
CA THR A 71 18.86 6.86 0.78
C THR A 71 19.79 5.67 0.81
N GLY A 72 19.25 4.47 0.61
CA GLY A 72 19.99 3.20 0.58
C GLY A 72 20.94 3.18 -0.61
N GLY A 73 20.41 3.03 -1.81
CA GLY A 73 21.17 3.16 -3.05
C GLY A 73 21.13 1.91 -3.91
N SER A 74 22.01 0.94 -3.68
CA SER A 74 22.04 -0.29 -4.48
C SER A 74 22.54 -1.45 -3.66
N GLY A 75 21.83 -2.57 -3.69
CA GLY A 75 21.99 -3.61 -2.68
C GLY A 75 20.80 -3.57 -1.76
N ASN A 76 20.70 -4.57 -0.89
CA ASN A 76 19.50 -4.74 -0.07
C ASN A 76 19.66 -3.97 1.22
N ASP A 77 19.11 -2.76 1.27
CA ASP A 77 19.32 -1.83 2.36
C ASP A 77 18.24 -1.98 3.44
N PHE A 78 18.63 -1.74 4.69
CA PHE A 78 17.75 -1.80 5.86
C PHE A 78 17.70 -0.42 6.51
N MET A 79 16.50 0.17 6.65
CA MET A 79 16.31 1.56 7.08
C MET A 79 15.27 1.70 8.19
N TYR A 80 15.63 2.41 9.27
CA TYR A 80 14.71 2.83 10.34
C TYR A 80 14.67 4.36 10.46
N GLY A 81 13.49 4.98 10.31
CA GLY A 81 13.25 6.39 10.60
C GLY A 81 13.32 6.67 12.11
N ASP A 82 12.65 5.81 12.89
CA ASP A 82 12.44 5.90 14.33
C ASP A 82 11.44 7.02 14.72
N ASP A 83 11.82 8.04 15.49
CA ASP A 83 10.89 9.09 15.94
C ASP A 83 11.02 10.29 14.98
N GLY A 84 10.04 10.60 14.14
CA GLY A 84 10.28 11.68 13.20
C GLY A 84 9.21 12.02 12.18
N LYS A 85 9.67 12.54 11.05
CA LYS A 85 8.89 12.77 9.83
C LYS A 85 9.86 12.61 8.68
N ASP A 86 10.13 11.38 8.36
CA ASP A 86 11.34 10.97 7.66
C ASP A 86 11.04 10.80 6.16
N ASP A 87 12.09 10.93 5.34
CA ASP A 87 12.03 10.71 3.88
C ASP A 87 13.02 9.59 3.56
N MET A 88 12.50 8.42 3.25
CA MET A 88 13.28 7.22 2.97
C MET A 88 13.17 6.78 1.53
N ARG A 89 14.30 6.40 0.94
CA ARG A 89 14.36 5.78 -0.38
C ARG A 89 15.25 4.55 -0.36
N GLY A 90 14.70 3.41 -0.75
CA GLY A 90 15.39 2.14 -1.00
C GLY A 90 16.45 2.31 -2.07
N GLY A 91 16.04 2.21 -3.33
CA GLY A 91 16.88 2.48 -4.47
C GLY A 91 16.82 1.37 -5.50
N PHE A 92 17.78 0.47 -5.46
CA PHE A 92 17.83 -0.69 -6.36
C PHE A 92 17.99 -1.94 -5.53
N ASP A 93 17.39 -3.03 -5.99
CA ASP A 93 17.36 -4.32 -5.29
C ASP A 93 16.38 -4.26 -4.09
N ASP A 94 16.23 -5.36 -3.35
CA ASP A 94 15.12 -5.52 -2.39
C ASP A 94 15.47 -4.86 -1.04
N ASP A 95 14.75 -3.80 -0.67
CA ASP A 95 14.99 -2.96 0.50
C ASP A 95 13.94 -3.16 1.61
N ASP A 96 14.34 -2.99 2.88
CA ASP A 96 13.45 -2.97 4.05
C ASP A 96 13.41 -1.55 4.66
N LEU A 97 12.22 -0.93 4.74
CA LEU A 97 11.99 0.44 5.21
C LEU A 97 11.00 0.46 6.38
N PHE A 98 11.37 1.07 7.50
CA PHE A 98 10.50 1.20 8.69
C PHE A 98 10.43 2.66 9.13
N GLY A 99 9.24 3.26 9.07
CA GLY A 99 8.99 4.66 9.45
C GLY A 99 9.18 4.87 10.95
N GLY A 100 8.25 4.33 11.73
CA GLY A 100 8.26 4.41 13.18
C GLY A 100 7.16 5.34 13.69
N ASP A 101 7.50 6.32 14.52
CA ASP A 101 6.55 7.30 15.05
C ASP A 101 6.61 8.59 14.20
N GLY A 102 5.52 8.97 13.54
CA GLY A 102 5.28 10.25 12.89
C GLY A 102 5.06 10.15 11.38
N ASP A 103 4.55 11.22 10.75
CA ASP A 103 4.18 11.19 9.33
C ASP A 103 5.41 11.05 8.40
N ASP A 104 5.60 9.85 7.87
CA ASP A 104 6.76 9.42 7.10
C ASP A 104 6.47 9.31 5.60
N HIS A 105 7.52 9.48 4.80
CA HIS A 105 7.48 9.31 3.35
C HIS A 105 8.48 8.23 2.94
N MET A 106 7.99 7.12 2.39
CA MET A 106 8.80 5.96 2.07
C MET A 106 8.63 5.54 0.62
N ARG A 107 9.75 5.24 -0.05
CA ARG A 107 9.73 4.82 -1.45
C ARG A 107 10.74 3.70 -1.70
N GLY A 108 10.25 2.51 -2.06
CA GLY A 108 11.04 1.34 -2.41
C GLY A 108 11.93 1.57 -3.64
N ASN A 109 11.32 1.96 -4.76
CA ASN A 109 11.90 2.18 -6.09
C ASN A 109 11.98 0.89 -6.95
N ASP A 110 13.18 0.39 -7.26
CA ASP A 110 13.34 -0.80 -8.11
C ASP A 110 13.70 -1.98 -7.20
N GLY A 111 12.85 -3.00 -7.08
CA GLY A 111 13.11 -4.10 -6.15
C GLY A 111 11.82 -4.68 -5.61
N ASN A 112 11.89 -5.83 -4.94
CA ASN A 112 10.74 -6.32 -4.18
C ASN A 112 10.89 -5.81 -2.75
N ASP A 113 10.33 -4.65 -2.47
CA ASP A 113 10.60 -3.89 -1.26
C ASP A 113 9.58 -4.19 -0.16
N HIS A 114 10.00 -4.02 1.09
CA HIS A 114 9.12 -4.05 2.25
C HIS A 114 9.11 -2.68 2.93
N ALA A 115 7.94 -2.11 3.16
CA ALA A 115 7.79 -0.82 3.84
C ALA A 115 6.68 -0.85 4.89
N ASP A 116 6.99 -0.45 6.12
CA ASP A 116 6.08 -0.39 7.28
C ASP A 116 6.08 1.04 7.86
N GLY A 117 4.97 1.76 7.73
CA GLY A 117 4.84 3.17 8.15
C GLY A 117 4.93 3.32 9.66
N GLY A 118 4.16 2.52 10.38
CA GLY A 118 4.16 2.47 11.83
C GLY A 118 3.01 3.28 12.41
N TYR A 119 3.30 4.39 13.09
CA TYR A 119 2.28 5.29 13.63
C TYR A 119 2.41 6.65 12.97
N GLY A 120 1.39 7.13 12.27
CA GLY A 120 1.50 8.41 11.58
C GLY A 120 0.53 8.49 10.41
N GLU A 121 0.40 9.67 9.80
CA GLU A 121 -0.24 9.75 8.49
C GLU A 121 0.87 9.58 7.43
N ASP A 122 1.10 8.34 6.98
CA ASP A 122 2.26 7.95 6.19
C ASP A 122 1.98 7.93 4.69
N LYS A 123 3.06 7.92 3.91
CA LYS A 123 3.02 7.80 2.45
C LYS A 123 4.00 6.77 1.95
N LEU A 124 3.47 5.71 1.37
CA LEU A 124 4.24 4.55 0.92
C LEU A 124 4.13 4.39 -0.59
N TRP A 125 5.27 4.18 -1.26
CA TRP A 125 5.37 3.86 -2.68
C TRP A 125 6.29 2.67 -2.89
N GLY A 126 5.78 1.58 -3.48
CA GLY A 126 6.61 0.45 -3.92
C GLY A 126 7.43 0.81 -5.18
N ASP A 127 6.74 1.34 -6.19
CA ASP A 127 7.21 1.64 -7.56
C ASP A 127 7.33 0.41 -8.49
N ASP A 128 8.51 -0.19 -8.70
CA ASP A 128 8.73 -1.30 -9.67
C ASP A 128 9.22 -2.58 -8.93
N GLY A 129 8.37 -3.59 -8.82
CA GLY A 129 8.68 -4.91 -8.24
C GLY A 129 7.46 -5.50 -7.51
N ASP A 130 7.61 -6.66 -6.87
CA ASP A 130 6.50 -7.21 -6.05
C ASP A 130 6.71 -6.73 -4.61
N ASP A 131 5.99 -5.67 -4.21
CA ASP A 131 6.21 -4.94 -2.96
C ASP A 131 5.24 -5.35 -1.83
N ASP A 132 5.67 -5.20 -0.56
CA ASP A 132 4.87 -5.45 0.64
C ASP A 132 4.81 -4.17 1.50
N LEU A 133 3.67 -3.49 1.47
CA LEU A 133 3.45 -2.18 2.09
C LEU A 133 2.42 -2.28 3.23
N SER A 134 2.77 -1.79 4.42
CA SER A 134 1.86 -1.67 5.57
C SER A 134 1.85 -0.21 6.06
N GLY A 135 0.65 0.39 6.14
CA GLY A 135 0.46 1.73 6.70
C GLY A 135 0.69 1.74 8.20
N GLY A 136 -0.06 0.87 8.89
CA GLY A 136 0.12 0.60 10.31
C GLY A 136 -1.00 1.19 11.14
N GLY A 137 -0.89 2.45 11.54
CA GLY A 137 -1.96 3.09 12.28
C GLY A 137 -2.06 4.58 12.01
N ASP A 138 -3.29 5.10 12.11
CA ASP A 138 -3.73 6.41 11.59
C ASP A 138 -4.00 6.35 10.07
N ASP A 139 -4.28 7.49 9.40
CA ASP A 139 -4.79 7.49 8.02
C ASP A 139 -3.63 7.55 6.99
N ASP A 140 -3.45 6.50 6.19
CA ASP A 140 -2.28 6.31 5.32
C ASP A 140 -2.57 6.39 3.81
N ASP A 141 -1.55 6.75 3.02
CA ASP A 141 -1.57 6.74 1.55
C ASP A 141 -0.60 5.66 1.01
N LEU A 142 -1.12 4.55 0.47
CA LEU A 142 -0.30 3.46 -0.09
C LEU A 142 -0.44 3.38 -1.61
N THR A 143 0.67 3.10 -2.31
CA THR A 143 0.66 2.82 -3.75
C THR A 143 1.71 1.77 -4.09
N GLY A 144 1.28 0.61 -4.60
CA GLY A 144 2.13 -0.49 -5.04
C GLY A 144 2.99 -0.07 -6.23
N GLY A 145 2.41 -0.01 -7.41
CA GLY A 145 3.08 0.48 -8.61
C GLY A 145 3.00 -0.52 -9.75
N ARG A 146 4.11 -1.18 -10.07
CA ARG A 146 4.16 -2.28 -11.04
C ARG A 146 4.66 -3.52 -10.34
N GLY A 147 3.98 -4.62 -10.59
CA GLY A 147 4.33 -5.91 -10.04
C GLY A 147 3.12 -6.41 -9.27
N ASN A 148 3.27 -7.55 -8.60
CA ASN A 148 2.17 -8.10 -7.83
C ASN A 148 2.35 -7.66 -6.38
N ASP A 149 1.71 -6.56 -6.01
CA ASP A 149 1.93 -5.89 -4.74
C ASP A 149 0.97 -6.38 -3.65
N MET A 150 1.39 -6.30 -2.39
CA MET A 150 0.57 -6.51 -1.20
C MET A 150 0.51 -5.21 -0.40
N LEU A 151 -0.70 -4.68 -0.21
CA LEU A 151 -0.94 -3.44 0.53
C LEU A 151 -1.86 -3.73 1.73
N SER A 152 -1.48 -3.24 2.91
CA SER A 152 -2.25 -3.32 4.15
C SER A 152 -2.40 -1.93 4.77
N GLY A 153 -3.63 -1.43 4.91
CA GLY A 153 -3.93 -0.18 5.61
C GLY A 153 -3.77 -0.30 7.12
N ASP A 154 -4.28 -1.41 7.67
CA ASP A 154 -4.31 -1.73 9.11
C ASP A 154 -5.33 -0.87 9.90
N ASP A 155 -4.93 -0.02 10.85
CA ASP A 155 -5.86 0.79 11.65
C ASP A 155 -5.97 2.21 11.07
N GLY A 156 -7.02 2.60 10.34
CA GLY A 156 -6.99 3.89 9.64
C GLY A 156 -8.16 4.15 8.73
N ASN A 157 -8.23 5.32 8.11
CA ASN A 157 -9.03 5.50 6.90
C ASN A 157 -8.05 5.69 5.75
N ASP A 158 -7.74 4.60 5.06
CA ASP A 158 -6.58 4.50 4.19
C ASP A 158 -6.96 4.70 2.72
N ASP A 159 -6.08 5.36 1.97
CA ASP A 159 -6.17 5.54 0.53
C ASP A 159 -5.15 4.60 -0.17
N MET A 160 -5.61 3.48 -0.71
CA MET A 160 -4.75 2.45 -1.33
C MET A 160 -4.92 2.33 -2.85
N ARG A 161 -3.81 2.10 -3.55
CA ARG A 161 -3.78 1.83 -5.00
C ARG A 161 -2.80 0.70 -5.33
N GLY A 162 -3.29 -0.39 -5.93
CA GLY A 162 -2.45 -1.49 -6.41
C GLY A 162 -1.53 -1.01 -7.54
N GLY A 163 -2.09 -0.85 -8.75
CA GLY A 163 -1.40 -0.18 -9.85
C GLY A 163 -1.46 -0.97 -11.14
N PHE A 164 -0.41 -1.72 -11.44
CA PHE A 164 -0.34 -2.58 -12.62
C PHE A 164 -0.02 -3.99 -12.18
N ASP A 165 -0.58 -4.96 -12.90
CA ASP A 165 -0.45 -6.39 -12.62
C ASP A 165 -1.37 -6.80 -11.44
N ASP A 166 -1.29 -8.03 -10.93
CA ASP A 166 -2.33 -8.56 -10.03
C ASP A 166 -1.96 -8.28 -8.56
N ASP A 167 -2.73 -7.41 -7.89
CA ASP A 167 -2.44 -6.89 -6.54
C ASP A 167 -3.38 -7.45 -5.44
N ASP A 168 -2.89 -7.52 -4.19
CA ASP A 168 -3.66 -7.84 -2.99
C ASP A 168 -3.77 -6.58 -2.09
N LEU A 169 -4.99 -6.10 -1.80
CA LEU A 169 -5.26 -4.93 -0.96
C LEU A 169 -6.11 -5.31 0.26
N PHE A 170 -5.68 -4.90 1.45
CA PHE A 170 -6.40 -5.14 2.71
C PHE A 170 -6.60 -3.82 3.46
N GLY A 171 -7.85 -3.41 3.64
CA GLY A 171 -8.25 -2.18 4.36
C GLY A 171 -7.89 -2.27 5.83
N GLY A 172 -8.69 -3.03 6.58
CA GLY A 172 -8.47 -3.27 8.00
C GLY A 172 -9.59 -2.68 8.83
N ASP A 173 -9.26 -1.84 9.81
CA ASP A 173 -10.23 -1.15 10.66
C ASP A 173 -10.34 0.33 10.21
N GLY A 174 -11.49 0.74 9.66
CA GLY A 174 -11.86 2.13 9.37
C GLY A 174 -12.44 2.31 7.96
N ASP A 175 -12.74 3.55 7.55
CA ASP A 175 -13.47 3.80 6.28
C ASP A 175 -12.48 3.96 5.11
N ASP A 176 -12.18 2.87 4.42
CA ASP A 176 -11.08 2.80 3.45
C ASP A 176 -11.49 3.12 2.00
N HIS A 177 -10.51 3.54 1.21
CA HIS A 177 -10.64 3.75 -0.23
C HIS A 177 -9.59 2.92 -0.98
N MET A 178 -10.06 1.89 -1.67
CA MET A 178 -9.19 0.92 -2.35
C MET A 178 -9.42 0.88 -3.84
N ARG A 179 -8.33 0.87 -4.61
CA ARG A 179 -8.38 0.77 -6.07
C ARG A 179 -7.32 -0.19 -6.60
N GLY A 180 -7.75 -1.30 -7.19
CA GLY A 180 -6.90 -2.28 -7.86
C GLY A 180 -6.14 -1.68 -9.06
N ASN A 181 -6.90 -1.09 -10.00
CA ASN A 181 -6.43 -0.49 -11.26
C ASN A 181 -6.34 -1.50 -12.43
N ASP A 182 -5.14 -1.79 -12.95
CA ASP A 182 -4.96 -2.69 -14.09
C ASP A 182 -4.46 -4.05 -13.58
N GLY A 183 -5.27 -5.10 -13.56
CA GLY A 183 -4.88 -6.33 -12.87
C GLY A 183 -6.08 -7.23 -12.60
N ASN A 184 -5.87 -8.49 -12.22
CA ASN A 184 -6.91 -9.27 -11.56
C ASN A 184 -6.67 -9.14 -10.06
N ASP A 185 -7.29 -8.12 -9.47
CA ASP A 185 -6.94 -7.67 -8.14
C ASP A 185 -7.82 -8.34 -7.08
N HIS A 186 -7.26 -8.51 -5.88
CA HIS A 186 -8.01 -8.88 -4.70
C HIS A 186 -8.07 -7.70 -3.74
N ALA A 187 -9.26 -7.34 -3.28
CA ALA A 187 -9.42 -6.29 -2.26
C ALA A 187 -10.41 -6.71 -1.17
N ASP A 188 -10.04 -6.54 0.10
CA ASP A 188 -10.87 -6.82 1.27
C ASP A 188 -10.94 -5.59 2.19
N GLY A 189 -12.12 -4.97 2.29
CA GLY A 189 -12.38 -3.75 3.07
C GLY A 189 -12.11 -3.94 4.56
N GLY A 190 -12.70 -4.98 5.14
CA GLY A 190 -12.53 -5.28 6.54
C GLY A 190 -13.70 -4.72 7.37
N TYR A 191 -13.43 -3.80 8.29
CA TYR A 191 -14.47 -3.16 9.10
C TYR A 191 -14.53 -1.66 8.79
N GLY A 192 -15.67 -1.17 8.31
CA GLY A 192 -15.86 0.26 8.07
C GLY A 192 -16.83 0.52 6.93
N GLU A 193 -17.09 1.79 6.61
CA GLU A 193 -17.85 2.11 5.39
C GLU A 193 -16.88 2.28 4.20
N ASP A 194 -16.54 1.18 3.52
CA ASP A 194 -15.46 1.14 2.54
C ASP A 194 -15.90 1.47 1.12
N LYS A 195 -14.92 1.89 0.30
CA LYS A 195 -15.11 2.02 -1.16
C LYS A 195 -14.06 1.29 -1.93
N LEU A 196 -14.49 0.31 -2.73
CA LEU A 196 -13.61 -0.54 -3.51
C LEU A 196 -13.87 -0.35 -5.01
N TRP A 197 -12.78 -0.27 -5.77
CA TRP A 197 -12.78 -0.23 -7.23
C TRP A 197 -11.79 -1.26 -7.79
N GLY A 198 -12.26 -2.26 -8.53
CA GLY A 198 -11.38 -3.19 -9.26
C GLY A 198 -10.72 -2.52 -10.48
N ASP A 199 -11.52 -1.79 -11.26
CA ASP A 199 -11.18 -1.11 -12.52
C ASP A 199 -11.04 -2.05 -13.76
N ASP A 200 -9.84 -2.46 -14.20
CA ASP A 200 -9.62 -3.25 -15.42
C ASP A 200 -8.98 -4.63 -15.11
N GLY A 201 -9.76 -5.71 -15.12
CA GLY A 201 -9.37 -7.12 -15.06
C GLY A 201 -10.43 -7.95 -14.34
N ASP A 202 -10.20 -9.25 -14.11
CA ASP A 202 -11.19 -10.11 -13.43
C ASP A 202 -10.98 -10.03 -11.89
N ASP A 203 -11.64 -9.09 -11.22
CA ASP A 203 -11.34 -8.71 -9.82
C ASP A 203 -12.14 -9.50 -8.76
N ASP A 204 -11.61 -9.65 -7.54
CA ASP A 204 -12.28 -10.27 -6.37
C ASP A 204 -12.34 -9.28 -5.19
N LEU A 205 -13.52 -8.68 -4.98
CA LEU A 205 -13.76 -7.61 -4.01
C LEU A 205 -14.67 -8.09 -2.87
N SER A 206 -14.26 -7.83 -1.63
CA SER A 206 -15.00 -8.08 -0.39
C SER A 206 -15.15 -6.77 0.38
N GLY A 207 -16.38 -6.39 0.71
CA GLY A 207 -16.66 -5.23 1.56
C GLY A 207 -16.30 -5.52 3.02
N GLY A 208 -16.92 -6.57 3.57
CA GLY A 208 -16.60 -7.07 4.90
C GLY A 208 -17.73 -6.77 5.88
N GLY A 209 -17.52 -5.87 6.82
CA GLY A 209 -18.55 -5.43 7.76
C GLY A 209 -18.86 -3.95 7.63
N ASP A 210 -20.10 -3.58 7.92
CA ASP A 210 -20.69 -2.25 7.77
C ASP A 210 -21.09 -1.94 6.31
N ASP A 211 -21.43 -0.69 5.96
CA ASP A 211 -22.14 -0.38 4.70
C ASP A 211 -21.16 0.02 3.56
N ASP A 212 -20.95 -0.85 2.56
CA ASP A 212 -19.90 -0.66 1.55
C ASP A 212 -20.37 -0.19 0.15
N ASP A 213 -19.52 0.50 -0.62
CA ASP A 213 -19.75 0.85 -2.05
C ASP A 213 -18.65 0.27 -2.95
N MET A 214 -18.99 -0.79 -3.68
CA MET A 214 -18.07 -1.54 -4.52
C MET A 214 -18.41 -1.44 -6.01
N THR A 215 -17.36 -1.35 -6.85
CA THR A 215 -17.46 -1.43 -8.30
C THR A 215 -16.36 -2.32 -8.86
N GLY A 216 -16.73 -3.39 -9.60
CA GLY A 216 -15.81 -4.26 -10.31
C GLY A 216 -15.11 -3.50 -11.44
N GLY A 217 -15.78 -3.31 -12.57
CA GLY A 217 -15.33 -2.40 -13.62
C GLY A 217 -15.37 -3.03 -15.01
N ARG A 218 -14.26 -3.60 -15.46
CA ARG A 218 -14.18 -4.39 -16.70
C ARG A 218 -13.54 -5.72 -16.39
N GLY A 219 -14.28 -6.78 -16.65
CA GLY A 219 -13.80 -8.13 -16.42
C GLY A 219 -14.95 -8.95 -15.92
N ASN A 220 -14.69 -10.18 -15.54
CA ASN A 220 -15.70 -11.02 -14.91
C ASN A 220 -15.44 -10.97 -13.42
N ASP A 221 -16.05 -9.99 -12.76
CA ASP A 221 -15.70 -9.60 -11.40
C ASP A 221 -16.51 -10.42 -10.38
N MET A 222 -15.91 -10.68 -9.22
CA MET A 222 -16.57 -11.26 -8.05
C MET A 222 -16.66 -10.21 -6.95
N LEU A 223 -17.89 -9.88 -6.52
CA LEU A 223 -18.14 -8.90 -5.46
C LEU A 223 -18.96 -9.55 -4.34
N SER A 224 -18.53 -9.39 -3.08
CA SER A 224 -19.25 -9.78 -1.87
C SER A 224 -19.41 -8.59 -0.92
N GLY A 225 -20.65 -8.21 -0.59
CA GLY A 225 -20.94 -7.17 0.42
C GLY A 225 -20.69 -7.63 1.84
N ASP A 226 -21.03 -8.89 2.12
CA ASP A 226 -20.93 -9.53 3.43
C ASP A 226 -21.93 -8.96 4.47
N ASP A 227 -21.51 -8.32 5.56
CA ASP A 227 -22.41 -7.84 6.62
C ASP A 227 -22.66 -6.32 6.44
N GLY A 228 -23.80 -5.86 5.91
CA GLY A 228 -23.92 -4.44 5.58
C GLY A 228 -25.19 -4.04 4.83
N HIS A 229 -25.38 -2.75 4.58
CA HIS A 229 -26.31 -2.27 3.56
C HIS A 229 -25.54 -1.86 2.30
N ASP A 230 -25.19 -2.85 1.48
CA ASP A 230 -24.13 -2.65 0.50
C ASP A 230 -24.63 -2.17 -0.86
N VAL A 231 -23.75 -1.50 -1.60
CA VAL A 231 -23.97 -1.09 -2.98
C VAL A 231 -22.93 -1.73 -3.87
N LEU A 232 -23.35 -2.72 -4.66
CA LEU A 232 -22.48 -3.44 -5.58
C LEU A 232 -22.78 -3.09 -7.03
N ARG A 233 -21.73 -2.95 -7.84
CA ARG A 233 -21.78 -2.71 -9.29
C ARG A 233 -20.77 -3.63 -9.99
N GLY A 234 -21.25 -4.56 -10.81
CA GLY A 234 -20.38 -5.43 -11.62
C GLY A 234 -19.63 -4.60 -12.67
N GLY A 235 -20.36 -4.07 -13.65
CA GLY A 235 -19.82 -3.10 -14.59
C GLY A 235 -19.93 -3.58 -16.02
N LYS A 236 -18.84 -4.10 -16.59
CA LYS A 236 -18.85 -4.71 -17.92
C LYS A 236 -18.34 -6.14 -17.83
N ASP A 237 -18.90 -6.96 -18.72
CA ASP A 237 -18.59 -8.38 -18.86
C ASP A 237 -19.34 -9.19 -17.78
N ASP A 238 -19.14 -10.51 -17.67
CA ASP A 238 -20.10 -11.37 -16.94
C ASP A 238 -19.75 -11.43 -15.44
N ASP A 239 -20.47 -10.68 -14.59
CA ASP A 239 -20.12 -10.49 -13.17
C ASP A 239 -20.88 -11.39 -12.19
N SER A 240 -20.31 -11.60 -11.00
CA SER A 240 -20.92 -12.35 -9.89
C SER A 240 -20.99 -11.51 -8.60
N LEU A 241 -22.18 -11.09 -8.22
CA LEU A 241 -22.44 -10.22 -7.07
C LEU A 241 -23.22 -10.95 -5.98
N THR A 242 -22.75 -10.87 -4.74
CA THR A 242 -23.46 -11.33 -3.53
C THR A 242 -23.60 -10.16 -2.56
N GLY A 243 -24.82 -9.83 -2.12
CA GLY A 243 -25.07 -8.81 -1.11
C GLY A 243 -24.61 -9.31 0.26
N GLY A 244 -25.36 -10.23 0.85
CA GLY A 244 -24.98 -10.87 2.12
C GLY A 244 -26.07 -10.69 3.17
N TYR A 245 -25.76 -10.06 4.29
CA TYR A 245 -26.71 -9.69 5.32
C TYR A 245 -26.99 -8.19 5.29
N GLY A 246 -28.25 -7.84 5.09
CA GLY A 246 -28.75 -6.47 5.18
C GLY A 246 -29.55 -6.13 3.92
N ASP A 247 -30.03 -4.88 3.85
CA ASP A 247 -30.83 -4.44 2.70
C ASP A 247 -29.92 -3.94 1.58
N ASP A 248 -29.58 -4.81 0.64
CA ASP A 248 -28.52 -4.56 -0.33
C ASP A 248 -29.01 -4.00 -1.67
N ARG A 249 -28.08 -3.43 -2.43
CA ARG A 249 -28.33 -2.93 -3.78
C ARG A 249 -27.28 -3.38 -4.79
N LEU A 250 -27.67 -4.35 -5.61
CA LEU A 250 -26.81 -4.94 -6.63
C LEU A 250 -27.18 -4.46 -8.03
N HIS A 251 -26.19 -4.12 -8.86
CA HIS A 251 -26.33 -3.87 -10.29
C HIS A 251 -25.33 -4.70 -11.09
N GLY A 252 -25.81 -5.54 -12.01
CA GLY A 252 -24.94 -6.26 -12.95
C GLY A 252 -24.35 -5.33 -14.03
N ASP A 253 -25.17 -4.38 -14.50
CA ASP A 253 -24.82 -3.41 -15.55
C ASP A 253 -24.76 -4.00 -16.97
N HIS A 254 -23.60 -4.37 -17.50
CA HIS A 254 -23.50 -4.97 -18.85
C HIS A 254 -22.82 -6.33 -18.77
N GLY A 255 -23.51 -7.40 -19.13
CA GLY A 255 -22.97 -8.73 -18.93
C GLY A 255 -24.09 -9.73 -18.80
N ASN A 256 -23.77 -11.01 -18.73
CA ASN A 256 -24.72 -12.01 -18.25
C ASN A 256 -24.42 -12.24 -16.78
N ASP A 257 -25.05 -11.45 -15.92
CA ASP A 257 -24.60 -11.31 -14.54
C ASP A 257 -25.33 -12.29 -13.62
N SER A 258 -24.68 -12.69 -12.53
CA SER A 258 -25.25 -13.48 -11.45
C SER A 258 -25.35 -12.65 -10.19
N LEU A 259 -26.56 -12.30 -9.77
CA LEU A 259 -26.81 -11.48 -8.58
C LEU A 259 -27.54 -12.30 -7.51
N HIS A 260 -27.05 -12.25 -6.28
CA HIS A 260 -27.67 -12.85 -5.10
C HIS A 260 -27.79 -11.80 -3.99
N GLY A 261 -29.01 -11.46 -3.58
CA GLY A 261 -29.26 -10.50 -2.48
C GLY A 261 -28.81 -11.08 -1.14
N GLY A 262 -29.46 -12.15 -0.69
CA GLY A 262 -29.09 -12.84 0.54
C GLY A 262 -30.16 -12.70 1.60
N TYR A 263 -29.83 -12.14 2.76
CA TYR A 263 -30.79 -11.86 3.83
C TYR A 263 -31.09 -10.37 3.89
N GLY A 264 -32.33 -9.96 3.66
CA GLY A 264 -32.75 -8.57 3.83
C GLY A 264 -33.78 -8.15 2.80
N GLU A 265 -34.16 -6.87 2.76
CA GLU A 265 -35.04 -6.36 1.71
C GLU A 265 -34.23 -5.82 0.51
N ASP A 266 -33.80 -6.73 -0.37
CA ASP A 266 -32.80 -6.42 -1.39
C ASP A 266 -33.35 -5.78 -2.66
N ARG A 267 -32.46 -5.11 -3.41
CA ARG A 267 -32.75 -4.53 -4.72
C ARG A 267 -31.72 -4.94 -5.76
N LEU A 268 -32.13 -5.85 -6.65
CA LEU A 268 -31.28 -6.40 -7.69
C LEU A 268 -31.69 -5.86 -9.07
N PHE A 269 -30.71 -5.36 -9.82
CA PHE A 269 -30.89 -4.83 -11.17
C PHE A 269 -29.90 -5.51 -12.14
N GLY A 270 -30.38 -6.36 -13.06
CA GLY A 270 -29.51 -7.00 -14.07
C GLY A 270 -29.02 -6.00 -15.12
N LEU A 271 -29.98 -5.31 -15.74
CA LEU A 271 -29.80 -4.23 -16.75
C LEU A 271 -29.58 -4.73 -18.18
N ILE A 272 -28.36 -5.02 -18.62
CA ILE A 272 -28.07 -5.40 -20.02
C ILE A 272 -27.36 -6.74 -20.09
N GLY A 273 -28.12 -7.77 -20.40
CA GLY A 273 -27.66 -9.08 -20.87
C GLY A 273 -28.60 -10.16 -20.38
N GLU A 274 -28.21 -11.43 -20.45
CA GLU A 274 -29.06 -12.53 -19.97
C GLU A 274 -28.76 -12.84 -18.49
N ASP A 275 -29.42 -12.11 -17.58
CA ASP A 275 -29.04 -12.09 -16.18
C ASP A 275 -29.74 -13.17 -15.34
N THR A 276 -29.11 -13.55 -14.23
CA THR A 276 -29.69 -14.43 -13.21
C THR A 276 -29.73 -13.73 -11.86
N LEU A 277 -30.93 -13.47 -11.35
CA LEU A 277 -31.15 -12.77 -10.09
C LEU A 277 -31.82 -13.69 -9.07
N TYR A 278 -31.21 -13.83 -7.90
CA TYR A 278 -31.72 -14.52 -6.72
C TYR A 278 -31.93 -13.50 -5.61
N GLY A 279 -33.18 -13.22 -5.23
CA GLY A 279 -33.49 -12.31 -4.13
C GLY A 279 -32.89 -12.81 -2.82
N GLY A 280 -33.34 -14.00 -2.40
CA GLY A 280 -32.89 -14.62 -1.16
C GLY A 280 -34.06 -14.75 -0.21
N ASP A 281 -33.79 -14.55 1.08
CA ASP A 281 -34.81 -14.48 2.12
C ASP A 281 -35.48 -13.08 2.10
N ASP A 282 -36.65 -12.95 2.74
CA ASP A 282 -37.37 -11.68 2.89
C ASP A 282 -37.96 -11.07 1.58
N ASN A 283 -38.20 -9.75 1.53
CA ASN A 283 -39.04 -9.12 0.50
C ASN A 283 -38.23 -8.35 -0.54
N ASP A 284 -37.77 -9.07 -1.55
CA ASP A 284 -36.86 -8.49 -2.54
C ASP A 284 -37.55 -7.78 -3.71
N ARG A 285 -36.79 -6.89 -4.34
CA ARG A 285 -37.15 -6.24 -5.59
C ARG A 285 -36.14 -6.60 -6.68
N LEU A 286 -36.58 -7.41 -7.63
CA LEU A 286 -35.77 -7.83 -8.79
C LEU A 286 -36.25 -7.11 -10.07
N ASP A 287 -35.30 -6.61 -10.85
CA ASP A 287 -35.50 -6.05 -12.19
C ASP A 287 -34.39 -6.52 -13.13
N GLY A 288 -34.66 -7.57 -13.93
CA GLY A 288 -33.70 -8.10 -14.89
C GLY A 288 -33.32 -7.11 -16.00
N GLY A 289 -34.19 -6.16 -16.35
CA GLY A 289 -33.88 -5.17 -17.37
C GLY A 289 -34.18 -5.64 -18.80
N LYS A 290 -33.15 -5.71 -19.65
CA LYS A 290 -33.26 -6.10 -21.06
C LYS A 290 -33.02 -7.59 -21.22
N ASP A 291 -33.28 -8.09 -22.43
CA ASP A 291 -32.97 -9.48 -22.82
C ASP A 291 -33.71 -10.54 -21.99
N ASN A 292 -33.15 -11.74 -21.80
CA ASN A 292 -33.88 -12.91 -21.29
C ASN A 292 -33.41 -13.31 -19.88
N ASP A 293 -33.97 -12.66 -18.87
CA ASP A 293 -33.52 -12.85 -17.49
C ASP A 293 -34.20 -14.02 -16.78
N SER A 294 -33.49 -14.59 -15.81
CA SER A 294 -34.01 -15.53 -14.82
C SER A 294 -34.07 -14.87 -13.45
N MET A 295 -35.27 -14.76 -12.87
CA MET A 295 -35.48 -14.14 -11.56
C MET A 295 -36.13 -15.13 -10.60
N PHE A 296 -35.54 -15.28 -9.41
CA PHE A 296 -35.99 -16.17 -8.34
C PHE A 296 -36.16 -15.38 -7.05
N GLY A 297 -37.32 -15.52 -6.40
CA GLY A 297 -37.60 -15.02 -5.06
C GLY A 297 -38.52 -16.00 -4.34
N ASP A 298 -38.66 -15.84 -3.02
CA ASP A 298 -39.43 -16.74 -2.13
C ASP A 298 -40.92 -16.36 -1.94
#